data_AF-A0A960YFK3-F1
#
_entry.id   AF-A0A960YFK3-F1
#
_cell.length_a   1.000
_cell.length_b   1.000
_cell.length_c   1.000
_cell.angle_alpha   90.00
_cell.angle_beta   90.00
_cell.angle_gamma   90.00
#
_symmetry.space_group_name_H-M   'P 1'
#
loop_
_entity.id
_entity.type
_entity.pdbx_description
1 polymer ?
#
loop_
_entity_poly.entity_id
_entity_poly.type
_entity_poly.pdbx_seq_one_letter_code
_entity_poly.pdbx_strand_id
1 'polypeptide(L)'
;MKELYRRVFTFFIFLIFFLTLVIFSREQIPYLKEKGIFPGTKDLLPAKLKAHFFAGKKMMIPASPEKTNLYSGTQHKHLAKFFDALQELKSGKKRVVRILHFGDSLIWGDFVTLGFKQRFQKEFGDGGRGLVPIVPRLERRILEHRNYTSENYFQWDAIEPWGKEKSSLG
;
A
#
# COMPACT_ATOMS: atom_id res chain seq x y z
N MET A 1 -45.52 12.49 24.16
CA MET A 1 -44.83 13.77 23.92
C MET A 1 -43.59 13.97 24.79
N LYS A 2 -43.69 13.96 26.14
CA LYS A 2 -42.54 14.17 27.05
C LYS A 2 -41.38 13.16 26.85
N GLU A 3 -41.71 11.89 26.61
CA GLU A 3 -40.71 10.82 26.43
C GLU A 3 -39.93 10.94 25.11
N LEU A 4 -40.59 11.40 24.05
CA LEU A 4 -39.95 11.65 22.75
C LEU A 4 -39.00 12.85 22.84
N TYR A 5 -39.44 13.93 23.49
CA TYR A 5 -38.61 15.10 23.72
C TYR A 5 -37.37 14.76 24.55
N ARG A 6 -37.50 13.94 25.59
CA ARG A 6 -36.36 13.46 26.39
C ARG A 6 -35.34 12.71 25.54
N ARG A 7 -35.77 11.78 24.68
CA ARG A 7 -34.87 11.00 23.82
C ARG A 7 -34.16 11.87 22.77
N VAL A 8 -34.88 12.80 22.15
CA VAL A 8 -34.31 13.75 21.19
C VAL A 8 -33.30 14.67 21.87
N PHE A 9 -33.64 15.21 23.05
CA PHE A 9 -32.74 16.04 23.83
C PHE A 9 -31.47 15.30 24.27
N THR A 10 -31.61 14.06 24.76
CA THR A 10 -30.48 13.19 25.09
C THR A 10 -29.60 12.90 23.86
N PHE A 11 -30.20 12.65 22.70
CA PHE A 11 -29.47 12.47 21.44
C PHE A 11 -28.65 13.71 21.07
N PHE A 12 -29.22 14.92 21.18
CA PHE A 12 -28.50 16.16 20.90
C PHE A 12 -27.33 16.39 21.88
N ILE A 13 -27.49 16.04 23.16
CA ILE A 13 -26.38 16.10 24.13
C ILE A 13 -25.25 15.16 23.71
N PHE A 14 -25.56 13.91 23.36
CA PHE A 14 -24.55 12.95 22.89
C PHE A 14 -23.92 13.38 21.56
N LEU A 15 -24.68 13.99 20.66
CA LEU A 15 -24.18 14.51 19.39
C LEU A 15 -23.19 15.65 19.61
N ILE A 16 -23.52 16.61 20.48
CA ILE A 16 -22.64 17.72 20.83
C ILE A 16 -21.37 17.20 21.52
N PHE A 17 -21.51 16.26 22.46
CA PHE A 17 -20.36 15.62 23.11
C PHE A 17 -19.46 14.86 22.11
N PHE A 18 -20.04 14.17 21.15
CA PHE A 18 -19.27 13.47 20.12
C PHE A 18 -18.55 14.46 19.19
N LEU A 19 -19.21 15.56 18.79
CA LEU A 19 -18.59 16.61 17.98
C LEU A 19 -17.44 17.29 18.70
N THR A 20 -17.56 17.58 20.00
CA THR A 20 -16.46 18.16 20.78
C THR A 20 -15.30 17.17 20.95
N LEU A 21 -15.58 15.88 21.08
CA LEU A 21 -14.56 14.82 21.16
C LEU A 21 -13.80 14.67 19.83
N VAL A 22 -14.48 14.80 18.69
CA VAL A 22 -13.85 14.79 17.35
C VAL A 22 -12.97 16.03 17.13
N ILE A 23 -13.42 17.22 17.55
CA ILE A 23 -12.62 18.46 17.47
C ILE A 23 -11.38 18.36 18.37
N PHE A 24 -11.54 17.91 19.62
CA PHE A 24 -10.42 17.67 20.55
C PHE A 24 -9.42 16.64 20.01
N SER A 25 -9.91 15.59 19.34
CA SER A 25 -9.04 14.61 18.68
C SER A 25 -8.24 15.23 17.53
N ARG A 26 -8.81 16.19 16.79
CA ARG A 26 -8.09 16.91 15.73
C ARG A 26 -6.99 17.83 16.25
N GLU A 27 -7.11 18.38 17.46
CA GLU A 27 -6.06 19.20 18.07
C GLU A 27 -4.91 18.37 18.65
N GLN A 28 -5.17 17.13 19.08
CA GLN A 28 -4.14 16.21 19.58
C GLN A 28 -3.30 15.58 18.45
N ILE A 29 -3.85 15.40 17.25
CA ILE A 29 -3.14 14.73 16.13
C ILE A 29 -1.87 15.49 15.67
N PRO A 30 -1.85 16.84 15.57
CA PRO A 30 -0.62 17.60 15.29
C PRO A 30 0.44 17.43 16.39
N TYR A 31 0.04 17.38 17.66
CA TYR A 31 0.94 17.17 18.80
C TYR A 31 1.58 15.77 18.81
N LEU A 32 0.82 14.74 18.41
CA LEU A 32 1.31 13.36 18.30
C LEU A 32 2.23 13.13 17.09
N LYS A 33 2.00 13.87 16.00
CA LYS A 33 2.85 13.84 14.80
C LYS A 33 4.23 14.47 15.06
N GLU A 34 4.29 15.49 15.91
CA GLU A 34 5.54 16.17 16.27
C GLU A 34 6.37 15.38 17.30
N LYS A 35 5.72 14.62 18.19
CA LYS A 35 6.40 13.77 19.19
C LYS A 35 6.80 12.36 18.70
N GLY A 36 6.55 12.01 17.44
CA GLY A 36 7.00 10.72 16.89
C GLY A 36 6.44 9.51 17.64
N ILE A 37 5.21 9.59 18.13
CA ILE A 37 4.56 8.55 18.92
C ILE A 37 3.87 7.58 17.95
N PHE A 38 4.67 6.72 17.31
CA PHE A 38 4.26 5.34 17.08
C PHE A 38 4.82 4.54 18.27
N PRO A 39 4.03 4.35 19.35
CA PRO A 39 4.48 3.66 20.53
C PRO A 39 4.35 2.16 20.24
N GLY A 40 5.43 1.54 19.76
CA GLY A 40 5.44 0.10 19.56
C GLY A 40 6.72 -0.45 18.97
N THR A 41 7.30 0.20 17.96
CA THR A 41 8.48 -0.40 17.31
C THR A 41 9.76 -0.27 18.12
N LYS A 42 9.87 0.78 18.96
CA LYS A 42 11.04 0.99 19.80
C LYS A 42 11.05 0.09 21.04
N ASP A 43 9.91 -0.17 21.68
CA ASP A 43 9.88 -0.89 22.96
C ASP A 43 9.51 -2.37 22.87
N LEU A 44 9.03 -2.85 21.71
CA LEU A 44 8.85 -4.28 21.45
C LEU A 44 10.16 -5.01 21.15
N LEU A 45 11.28 -4.29 20.99
CA LEU A 45 12.58 -4.88 20.71
C LEU A 45 13.32 -5.14 22.03
N PRO A 46 13.67 -6.40 22.38
CA PRO A 46 14.43 -6.70 23.57
C PRO A 46 15.77 -5.94 23.56
N ALA A 47 16.29 -5.55 24.72
CA ALA A 47 17.50 -4.73 24.83
C ALA A 47 18.71 -5.28 24.05
N LYS A 48 18.79 -6.61 23.91
CA LYS A 48 19.78 -7.32 23.11
C LYS A 48 19.67 -7.00 21.61
N LEU A 49 18.45 -6.81 21.10
CA LEU A 49 18.19 -6.35 19.73
C LEU A 49 18.43 -4.84 19.57
N LYS A 50 18.05 -4.00 20.55
CA LYS A 50 18.35 -2.55 20.52
C LYS A 50 19.86 -2.28 20.38
N ALA A 51 20.67 -2.99 21.16
CA ALA A 51 22.13 -2.91 21.07
C ALA A 51 22.68 -3.44 19.73
N HIS A 52 21.98 -4.37 19.08
CA HIS A 52 22.39 -4.90 17.77
C HIS A 52 22.02 -3.95 16.61
N PHE A 53 20.86 -3.29 16.68
CA PHE A 53 20.34 -2.42 15.62
C PHE A 53 20.76 -0.95 15.74
N PHE A 54 20.96 -0.44 16.97
CA PHE A 54 21.14 0.99 17.24
C PHE A 54 22.44 1.34 17.99
N ALA A 55 23.25 0.37 18.43
CA ALA A 55 24.60 0.68 18.88
C ALA A 55 25.42 1.04 17.65
N GLY A 56 25.56 2.34 17.43
CA GLY A 56 26.34 2.94 16.36
C GLY A 56 27.79 2.49 16.40
N LYS A 57 28.08 1.34 15.80
CA LYS A 57 29.30 1.22 15.02
C LYS A 57 29.03 2.12 13.82
N LYS A 58 29.66 3.30 13.78
CA LYS A 58 29.97 3.94 12.51
C LYS A 58 30.87 2.94 11.81
N MET A 59 30.25 1.97 11.17
CA MET A 59 30.92 1.11 10.24
C MET A 59 31.37 2.12 9.19
N MET A 60 32.65 2.46 9.20
CA MET A 60 33.33 2.58 7.93
C MET A 60 33.01 1.25 7.27
N ILE A 61 31.90 1.21 6.54
CA ILE A 61 31.76 0.30 5.44
C ILE A 61 32.97 0.74 4.64
N PRO A 62 34.07 -0.04 4.54
CA PRO A 62 34.93 0.18 3.40
C PRO A 62 33.99 0.28 2.20
N ALA A 63 34.38 0.93 1.11
CA ALA A 63 33.76 0.58 -0.16
C ALA A 63 34.11 -0.89 -0.46
N SER A 64 33.59 -1.82 0.35
CA SER A 64 33.28 -3.17 -0.02
C SER A 64 32.48 -2.95 -1.29
N PRO A 65 32.85 -3.59 -2.40
CA PRO A 65 31.93 -3.76 -3.50
C PRO A 65 30.82 -4.63 -2.93
N GLU A 66 29.96 -4.04 -2.11
CA GLU A 66 28.85 -4.68 -1.47
C GLU A 66 28.04 -5.16 -2.66
N LYS A 67 28.08 -6.46 -2.89
CA LYS A 67 27.22 -7.14 -3.82
C LYS A 67 25.82 -6.96 -3.26
N THR A 68 25.28 -5.77 -3.44
CA THR A 68 23.86 -5.55 -3.39
C THR A 68 23.31 -6.56 -4.39
N ASN A 69 22.42 -7.43 -3.94
CA ASN A 69 21.71 -8.35 -4.86
C ASN A 69 20.83 -7.56 -5.87
N LEU A 70 20.88 -6.24 -5.83
CA LEU A 70 20.36 -5.31 -6.81
C LEU A 70 21.20 -5.38 -8.09
N TYR A 71 20.79 -6.26 -9.00
CA TYR A 71 21.41 -6.42 -10.31
C TYR A 71 21.00 -5.29 -11.28
N SER A 72 21.25 -4.03 -10.92
CA SER A 72 21.08 -2.91 -11.86
C SER A 72 22.28 -2.74 -12.80
N GLY A 73 23.36 -3.49 -12.57
CA GLY A 73 24.66 -3.31 -13.22
C GLY A 73 25.40 -2.06 -12.73
N THR A 74 26.66 -1.91 -13.14
CA THR A 74 27.49 -0.73 -12.85
C THR A 74 26.77 0.54 -13.31
N GLN A 75 26.66 1.55 -12.43
CA GLN A 75 25.95 2.81 -12.71
C GLN A 75 24.50 2.61 -13.24
N HIS A 76 23.81 1.56 -12.80
CA HIS A 76 22.44 1.24 -13.21
C HIS A 76 22.26 1.00 -14.73
N LYS A 77 23.31 0.55 -15.43
CA LYS A 77 23.28 0.32 -16.90
C LYS A 77 22.08 -0.51 -17.38
N HIS A 78 21.58 -1.46 -16.59
CA HIS A 78 20.43 -2.29 -16.98
C HIS A 78 19.10 -1.53 -16.95
N LEU A 79 19.04 -0.40 -16.23
CA LEU A 79 17.88 0.49 -16.14
C LEU A 79 17.98 1.69 -17.10
N ALA A 80 19.08 1.84 -17.86
CA ALA A 80 19.27 2.98 -18.76
C ALA A 80 18.08 3.19 -19.70
N LYS A 81 17.65 2.13 -20.41
CA LYS A 81 16.48 2.18 -21.29
C LYS A 81 15.18 2.57 -20.59
N PHE A 82 15.03 2.20 -19.32
CA PHE A 82 13.87 2.57 -18.51
C PHE A 82 13.90 4.08 -18.20
N PHE A 83 15.05 4.61 -17.79
CA PHE A 83 15.20 6.05 -17.54
C PHE A 83 15.05 6.88 -18.82
N ASP A 84 15.57 6.41 -19.96
CA ASP A 84 15.36 7.05 -21.25
C ASP A 84 13.86 7.11 -21.59
N ALA A 85 13.13 6.02 -21.38
CA ALA A 85 11.68 5.99 -21.60
C ALA A 85 10.92 6.98 -20.70
N LEU A 86 11.38 7.20 -19.46
CA LEU A 86 10.82 8.22 -18.56
C LEU A 86 11.14 9.64 -19.02
N GLN A 87 12.34 9.89 -19.56
CA GLN A 87 12.69 11.19 -20.15
C GLN A 87 11.87 11.47 -21.43
N GLU A 88 11.68 10.47 -22.28
CA GLU A 88 10.80 10.55 -23.44
C GLU A 88 9.34 10.83 -23.03
N LEU A 89 8.88 10.22 -21.94
CA LEU A 89 7.55 10.46 -21.39
C LEU A 89 7.41 11.92 -20.94
N LYS A 90 8.40 12.42 -20.20
CA LYS A 90 8.42 13.81 -19.69
C LYS A 90 8.53 14.85 -20.80
N SER A 91 9.25 14.54 -21.88
CA SER A 91 9.37 15.41 -23.06
C SER A 91 8.21 15.28 -24.05
N GLY A 92 7.22 14.42 -23.78
CA GLY A 92 6.06 14.21 -24.64
C GLY A 92 6.32 13.37 -25.89
N LYS A 93 7.57 12.90 -26.11
CA LYS A 93 7.93 12.00 -27.22
C LYS A 93 7.27 10.62 -27.07
N LYS A 94 7.05 10.19 -25.83
CA LYS A 94 6.34 8.96 -25.49
C LYS A 94 5.08 9.31 -24.70
N ARG A 95 3.97 8.65 -25.03
CA ARG A 95 2.67 8.91 -24.38
C ARG A 95 2.48 8.12 -23.08
N VAL A 96 3.01 6.91 -23.00
CA VAL A 96 2.82 5.98 -21.87
C VAL A 96 4.08 5.13 -21.67
N VAL A 97 4.47 4.96 -20.40
CA VAL A 97 5.42 3.94 -19.94
C VAL A 97 4.64 2.95 -19.05
N ARG A 98 4.72 1.65 -19.37
CA ARG A 98 4.09 0.59 -18.57
C ARG A 98 5.14 -0.06 -17.70
N ILE A 99 4.90 -0.11 -16.40
CA ILE A 99 5.80 -0.73 -15.42
C ILE A 99 5.09 -1.95 -14.85
N LEU A 100 5.73 -3.12 -14.98
CA LEU A 100 5.20 -4.38 -14.48
C LEU A 100 6.07 -4.86 -13.32
N HIS A 101 5.43 -5.03 -12.16
CA HIS A 101 6.08 -5.53 -10.96
C HIS A 101 5.69 -6.99 -10.77
N PHE A 102 6.70 -7.86 -10.72
CA PHE A 102 6.54 -9.28 -10.42
C PHE A 102 7.21 -9.59 -9.09
N GLY A 103 6.58 -10.42 -8.28
CA GLY A 103 7.07 -10.76 -6.96
C GLY A 103 6.22 -11.84 -6.31
N ASP A 104 6.57 -12.14 -5.06
CA ASP A 104 5.87 -13.08 -4.20
C ASP A 104 4.71 -12.40 -3.44
N SER A 105 4.38 -12.87 -2.25
CA SER A 105 3.32 -12.29 -1.43
C SER A 105 3.57 -10.84 -0.99
N LEU A 106 4.79 -10.30 -1.07
CA LEU A 106 5.06 -8.91 -0.65
C LEU A 106 4.41 -7.85 -1.56
N ILE A 107 4.02 -8.22 -2.78
CA ILE A 107 3.21 -7.35 -3.67
C ILE A 107 1.70 -7.51 -3.47
N TRP A 108 1.25 -8.39 -2.55
CA TRP A 108 -0.17 -8.58 -2.29
C TRP A 108 -0.86 -7.33 -1.73
N GLY A 109 -2.13 -7.16 -2.09
CA GLY A 109 -2.98 -6.08 -1.56
C GLY A 109 -2.60 -4.68 -2.03
N ASP A 110 -1.81 -4.58 -3.12
CA ASP A 110 -1.46 -3.32 -3.79
C ASP A 110 -0.70 -2.31 -2.91
N PHE A 111 -0.22 -2.66 -1.71
CA PHE A 111 0.38 -1.67 -0.79
C PHE A 111 1.68 -1.06 -1.31
N VAL A 112 2.62 -1.90 -1.74
CA VAL A 112 3.92 -1.45 -2.26
C VAL A 112 3.77 -0.84 -3.66
N THR A 113 2.99 -1.50 -4.53
CA THR A 113 2.76 -1.08 -5.91
C THR A 113 1.97 0.22 -5.99
N LEU A 114 1.03 0.46 -5.08
CA LEU A 114 0.31 1.73 -4.98
C LEU A 114 1.26 2.89 -4.69
N GLY A 115 2.19 2.71 -3.75
CA GLY A 115 3.18 3.74 -3.41
C GLY A 115 4.04 4.14 -4.61
N PHE A 116 4.47 3.16 -5.42
CA PHE A 116 5.17 3.43 -6.67
C PHE A 116 4.28 4.11 -7.70
N LYS A 117 3.07 3.59 -7.92
CA LYS A 117 2.11 4.13 -8.88
C LYS A 117 1.83 5.61 -8.61
N GLN A 118 1.50 5.97 -7.38
CA GLN A 118 1.20 7.35 -6.99
C GLN A 118 2.39 8.29 -7.20
N ARG A 119 3.62 7.83 -6.89
CA ARG A 119 4.85 8.62 -7.12
C ARG A 119 5.11 8.84 -8.60
N PHE A 120 5.01 7.79 -9.42
CA PHE A 120 5.20 7.89 -10.86
C PHE A 120 4.11 8.76 -11.51
N GLN A 121 2.84 8.57 -11.15
CA GLN A 121 1.75 9.39 -11.69
C GLN A 121 1.89 10.86 -11.28
N LYS A 122 2.35 11.13 -10.05
CA LYS A 122 2.62 12.50 -9.58
C LYS A 122 3.74 13.17 -10.39
N GLU A 123 4.80 12.43 -10.75
CA GLU A 123 5.97 13.01 -11.40
C GLU A 123 5.91 13.01 -12.94
N PHE A 124 5.28 11.99 -13.54
CA PHE A 124 5.27 11.77 -14.99
C PHE A 124 3.87 11.80 -15.62
N GLY A 125 2.83 12.04 -14.82
CA GLY A 125 1.44 12.11 -15.28
C GLY A 125 0.68 10.79 -15.16
N ASP A 126 -0.65 10.87 -15.18
CA ASP A 126 -1.52 9.71 -15.02
C ASP A 126 -1.59 8.84 -16.29
N GLY A 127 -0.94 7.68 -16.25
CA GLY A 127 -0.97 6.66 -17.31
C GLY A 127 -2.18 5.69 -17.26
N GLY A 128 -3.12 5.90 -16.33
CA GLY A 128 -4.30 5.07 -16.10
C GLY A 128 -4.11 3.93 -15.08
N ARG A 129 -5.16 3.11 -14.94
CA ARG A 129 -5.24 2.03 -13.92
C ARG A 129 -4.29 0.85 -14.13
N GLY A 130 -3.71 0.69 -15.33
CA GLY A 130 -2.85 -0.45 -15.66
C GLY A 130 -3.60 -1.79 -15.77
N LEU A 131 -2.89 -2.89 -15.51
CA LEU A 131 -3.47 -4.23 -15.47
C LEU A 131 -4.27 -4.42 -14.18
N VAL A 132 -5.50 -4.90 -14.30
CA VAL A 132 -6.36 -5.19 -13.16
C VAL A 132 -6.84 -6.64 -13.22
N PRO A 133 -7.07 -7.31 -12.08
CA PRO A 133 -7.67 -8.64 -12.11
C PRO A 133 -9.07 -8.55 -12.71
N ILE A 134 -9.44 -9.56 -13.50
CA ILE A 134 -10.77 -9.62 -14.14
C ILE A 134 -11.86 -9.66 -13.07
N VAL A 135 -11.63 -10.41 -11.99
CA VAL A 135 -12.56 -10.58 -10.88
C VAL A 135 -11.97 -9.98 -9.60
N PRO A 136 -12.71 -9.14 -8.85
CA PRO A 136 -12.23 -8.60 -7.59
C PRO A 136 -12.15 -9.70 -6.54
N ARG A 137 -10.96 -9.95 -5.98
CA ARG A 137 -10.80 -10.78 -4.80
C ARG A 137 -9.92 -10.06 -3.78
N LEU A 138 -10.10 -10.35 -2.50
CA LEU A 138 -9.45 -9.60 -1.41
C LEU A 138 -7.92 -9.57 -1.58
N GLU A 139 -7.31 -10.69 -1.97
CA GLU A 139 -5.86 -10.80 -2.19
C GLU A 139 -5.31 -9.96 -3.35
N ARG A 140 -6.13 -9.75 -4.38
CA ARG A 140 -5.76 -9.06 -5.63
C ARG A 140 -6.43 -7.70 -5.72
N ARG A 141 -6.92 -7.19 -4.60
CA ARG A 141 -7.62 -5.91 -4.57
C ARG A 141 -6.66 -4.79 -4.94
N ILE A 142 -7.04 -4.01 -5.93
CA ILE A 142 -6.37 -2.77 -6.31
C ILE A 142 -7.06 -1.64 -5.55
N LEU A 143 -6.31 -0.85 -4.80
CA LEU A 143 -6.90 0.08 -3.84
C LEU A 143 -7.54 1.30 -4.53
N GLU A 144 -6.94 1.78 -5.62
CA GLU A 144 -7.42 2.93 -6.38
C GLU A 144 -8.44 2.58 -7.47
N HIS A 145 -8.86 1.31 -7.58
CA HIS A 145 -9.79 0.88 -8.60
C HIS A 145 -10.89 0.01 -8.01
N ARG A 146 -12.14 0.38 -8.28
CA ARG A 146 -13.29 -0.50 -8.01
C ARG A 146 -13.56 -1.35 -9.24
N ASN A 147 -13.40 -2.66 -9.10
CA ASN A 147 -13.85 -3.62 -10.11
C ASN A 147 -15.32 -3.98 -9.82
N TYR A 148 -16.19 -3.80 -10.82
CA TYR A 148 -17.63 -4.04 -10.75
C TYR A 148 -18.04 -5.43 -11.27
N THR A 149 -17.08 -6.22 -11.74
CA THR A 149 -17.33 -7.58 -12.20
C THR A 149 -17.72 -8.45 -11.02
N SER A 150 -18.87 -9.12 -11.08
CA SER A 150 -19.29 -10.05 -10.04
C SER A 150 -18.49 -11.34 -10.13
N GLU A 151 -18.08 -11.88 -8.98
CA GLU A 151 -17.49 -13.21 -8.87
C GLU A 151 -18.44 -14.30 -9.44
N ASN A 152 -19.75 -14.10 -9.32
CA ASN A 152 -20.75 -15.08 -9.74
C ASN A 152 -20.85 -15.23 -11.26
N TYR A 153 -20.35 -14.27 -12.04
CA TYR A 153 -20.28 -14.40 -13.51
C TYR A 153 -19.03 -15.16 -13.96
N PHE A 154 -18.10 -15.48 -13.06
CA PHE A 154 -16.89 -16.21 -13.36
C PHE A 154 -17.02 -17.65 -12.85
N GLN A 155 -17.25 -18.57 -13.78
CA GLN A 155 -17.24 -19.99 -13.48
C GLN A 155 -15.78 -20.46 -13.39
N TRP A 156 -15.26 -20.58 -12.17
CA TRP A 156 -13.87 -20.98 -11.92
C TRP A 156 -13.56 -22.40 -12.42
N ASP A 157 -14.59 -23.24 -12.50
CA ASP A 157 -14.53 -24.62 -13.00
C ASP A 157 -13.99 -24.74 -14.44
N ALA A 158 -14.06 -23.67 -15.23
CA ALA A 158 -13.55 -23.65 -16.60
C ALA A 158 -12.03 -23.41 -16.71
N ILE A 159 -11.36 -23.06 -15.61
CA ILE A 159 -9.94 -22.64 -15.60
C ILE A 159 -9.06 -23.57 -14.74
N GLU A 160 -9.64 -24.44 -13.90
CA GLU A 160 -8.87 -25.46 -13.19
C GLU A 160 -8.55 -26.66 -14.11
N PRO A 161 -7.29 -26.88 -14.53
CA PRO A 161 -6.94 -28.02 -15.39
C PRO A 161 -6.90 -29.35 -14.62
N TRP A 162 -7.04 -29.30 -13.28
CA TRP A 162 -6.84 -30.43 -12.40
C TRP A 162 -8.09 -30.58 -11.51
N GLY A 163 -9.01 -31.40 -12.00
CA GLY A 163 -10.33 -31.61 -11.45
C GLY A 163 -10.34 -31.89 -9.95
N LYS A 164 -11.11 -31.09 -9.22
CA LYS A 164 -11.69 -31.55 -7.96
C LYS A 164 -12.96 -32.31 -8.28
N GLU A 165 -12.85 -33.63 -8.23
CA GLU A 165 -13.99 -34.53 -8.13
C GLU A 165 -14.86 -34.04 -6.96
N LYS A 166 -16.11 -33.69 -7.25
CA LYS A 166 -17.07 -33.24 -6.23
C LYS A 166 -17.26 -34.38 -5.24
N SER A 167 -16.70 -34.27 -4.04
CA SER A 167 -17.00 -35.20 -2.95
C SER A 167 -18.45 -34.97 -2.52
N SER A 168 -19.36 -35.76 -3.08
CA SER A 168 -20.71 -35.94 -2.58
C SER A 168 -20.64 -36.70 -1.26
N LEU A 169 -20.72 -35.97 -0.15
CA LEU A 169 -21.22 -36.46 1.13
C LEU A 169 -22.46 -35.58 1.37
N GLY A 170 -23.69 -36.09 1.25
CA GLY A 170 -24.23 -37.19 2.04
C GLY A 170 -25.18 -36.55 3.03
#